data_AF-A0AB40B813-F1
#
_entry.id   AF-A0AB40B813-F1
#
_cell.length_a   1.000
_cell.length_b   1.000
_cell.length_c   1.000
_cell.angle_alpha   90.00
_cell.angle_beta   90.00
_cell.angle_gamma   90.00
#
_symmetry.space_group_name_H-M   'P 1'
#
loop_
_entity.id
_entity.type
_entity.pdbx_description
1 polymer ?
#
loop_
_entity_poly.entity_id
_entity_poly.type
_entity_poly.pdbx_seq_one_letter_code
_entity_poly.pdbx_strand_id
1 'polypeptide(L)'
;MDKKVRRGGGIEESDGIYVSWGYSCVGDPAEFNFQTRSHDVVAVTKSGYDACSGNDQIASPVNNGPANIPLSSAGGYYYICSFSGHFYAGQKLTINVESLPSSSGNAPSPRLGAPPPPSS
;
A
#
# COMPACT_ATOMS: atom_id res chain seq x y z
N MET A 1 -13.43 20.80 -1.21
CA MET A 1 -14.50 19.79 -1.25
C MET A 1 -14.31 18.85 -0.08
N ASP A 2 -15.25 18.85 0.87
CA ASP A 2 -15.37 17.90 1.97
C ASP A 2 -15.51 16.46 1.45
N LYS A 3 -14.39 15.75 1.27
CA LYS A 3 -14.43 14.31 1.02
C LYS A 3 -14.28 13.57 2.35
N LYS A 4 -15.42 13.40 2.99
CA LYS A 4 -15.62 12.45 4.08
C LYS A 4 -15.49 11.04 3.51
N VAL A 5 -14.36 10.37 3.74
CA VAL A 5 -14.23 8.94 3.45
C VAL A 5 -14.95 8.17 4.55
N ARG A 6 -16.16 7.71 4.22
CA ARG A 6 -16.83 6.59 4.89
C ARG A 6 -16.15 5.29 4.41
N ARG A 7 -16.13 4.28 5.27
CA ARG A 7 -15.70 2.90 4.95
C ARG A 7 -16.12 2.48 3.54
N GLY A 8 -15.16 2.02 2.72
CA GLY A 8 -15.38 1.52 1.36
C GLY A 8 -14.55 2.30 0.32
N GLY A 9 -13.67 1.59 -0.39
CA GLY A 9 -12.67 2.17 -1.31
C GLY A 9 -13.23 3.02 -2.45
N GLY A 10 -12.32 3.72 -3.12
CA GLY A 10 -12.65 4.68 -4.18
C GLY A 10 -11.50 4.90 -5.15
N ILE A 11 -11.84 5.52 -6.28
CA ILE A 11 -10.89 5.98 -7.28
C ILE A 11 -10.64 7.46 -7.01
N GLU A 12 -9.40 7.83 -6.70
CA GLU A 12 -9.00 9.24 -6.69
C GLU A 12 -8.25 9.46 -8.01
N GLU A 13 -8.97 10.06 -8.97
CA GLU A 13 -8.42 10.44 -10.27
C GLU A 13 -7.89 11.87 -10.17
N SER A 14 -6.62 12.07 -10.51
CA SER A 14 -6.02 13.40 -10.65
C SER A 14 -5.09 13.38 -11.86
N ASP A 15 -5.48 14.13 -12.91
CA ASP A 15 -4.74 14.39 -14.15
C ASP A 15 -3.66 13.36 -14.51
N GLY A 16 -4.09 12.22 -15.07
CA GLY A 16 -3.18 11.24 -15.68
C GLY A 16 -2.57 10.20 -14.72
N ILE A 17 -2.76 10.33 -13.41
CA ILE A 17 -2.58 9.23 -12.46
C ILE A 17 -3.94 8.76 -11.98
N TYR A 18 -4.21 7.47 -12.18
CA TYR A 18 -5.30 6.76 -11.53
C TYR A 18 -4.68 5.72 -10.60
N VAL A 19 -5.21 5.65 -9.38
CA VAL A 19 -4.89 4.60 -8.43
C VAL A 19 -6.18 3.97 -7.92
N SER A 20 -6.27 2.65 -8.01
CA SER A 20 -7.34 1.90 -7.35
C SER A 20 -6.89 1.63 -5.92
N TRP A 21 -7.50 2.30 -4.94
CA TRP A 21 -7.28 1.97 -3.54
C TRP A 21 -8.58 1.44 -2.92
N GLY A 22 -8.65 0.12 -2.83
CA GLY A 22 -9.57 -0.59 -1.94
C GLY A 22 -9.03 -0.61 -0.50
N TYR A 23 -9.72 -1.32 0.40
CA TYR A 23 -9.09 -1.74 1.66
C TYR A 23 -7.83 -2.54 1.33
N SER A 24 -6.65 -1.95 1.49
CA SER A 24 -5.38 -2.66 1.31
C SER A 24 -5.04 -3.39 2.59
N CYS A 25 -4.89 -4.71 2.51
CA CYS A 25 -4.29 -5.49 3.58
C CYS A 25 -2.81 -5.72 3.28
N VAL A 26 -2.03 -6.09 4.31
CA VAL A 26 -0.63 -6.47 4.11
C VAL A 26 -0.52 -7.56 3.04
N GLY A 27 0.28 -7.31 2.01
CA GLY A 27 0.47 -8.21 0.88
C GLY A 27 -0.27 -7.80 -0.40
N ASP A 28 -1.28 -6.92 -0.31
CA ASP A 28 -1.91 -6.37 -1.51
C ASP A 28 -0.96 -5.37 -2.21
N PRO A 29 -0.79 -5.44 -3.54
CA PRO A 29 -0.04 -4.43 -4.27
C PRO A 29 -0.88 -3.15 -4.46
N ALA A 30 -0.24 -1.99 -4.35
CA ALA A 30 -0.78 -0.74 -4.87
C ALA A 30 -0.48 -0.62 -6.36
N GLU A 31 -1.50 -0.52 -7.19
CA GLU A 31 -1.36 -0.35 -8.64
C GLU A 31 -1.45 1.12 -9.04
N PHE A 32 -0.34 1.67 -9.53
CA PHE A 32 -0.24 3.02 -10.05
C PHE A 32 -0.22 2.98 -11.57
N ASN A 33 -1.26 3.52 -12.21
CA ASN A 33 -1.29 3.66 -13.66
C ASN A 33 -1.01 5.11 -14.05
N PHE A 34 0.05 5.32 -14.83
CA PHE A 34 0.49 6.66 -15.22
C PHE A 34 1.35 6.62 -16.50
N GLN A 35 1.38 7.75 -17.21
CA GLN A 35 2.21 7.89 -18.40
C GLN A 35 3.70 8.07 -18.02
N THR A 36 4.54 7.12 -18.44
CA THR A 36 6.00 7.18 -18.31
C THR A 36 6.54 8.50 -18.87
N ARG A 37 7.51 9.11 -18.18
CA ARG A 37 8.10 10.45 -18.46
C ARG A 37 7.20 11.66 -18.22
N SER A 38 5.93 11.45 -17.85
CA SER A 38 5.02 12.56 -17.47
C SER A 38 4.69 12.55 -15.99
N HIS A 39 4.81 11.37 -15.36
CA HIS A 39 4.57 11.18 -13.94
C HIS A 39 5.59 10.19 -13.38
N ASP A 40 5.68 10.20 -12.06
CA ASP A 40 6.44 9.26 -11.25
C ASP A 40 5.67 8.95 -9.95
N VAL A 41 6.14 7.93 -9.24
CA VAL A 41 5.68 7.62 -7.89
C VAL A 41 6.87 7.71 -6.95
N VAL A 42 6.80 8.65 -6.02
CA VAL A 42 7.80 8.86 -4.98
C VAL A 42 7.18 8.53 -3.63
N ALA A 43 7.72 7.52 -2.96
CA ALA A 43 7.37 7.22 -1.58
C ALA A 43 8.06 8.21 -0.64
N VAL A 44 7.29 8.84 0.25
CA VAL A 44 7.77 9.84 1.22
C VAL A 44 7.32 9.51 2.64
N THR A 45 7.95 10.17 3.62
CA THR A 45 7.40 10.17 4.99
C THR A 45 6.08 10.94 5.05
N LYS A 46 5.27 10.71 6.10
CA LYS A 46 4.06 11.51 6.37
C LYS A 46 4.38 13.01 6.42
N SER A 47 5.47 13.39 7.07
CA SER A 47 5.90 14.80 7.17
C SER A 47 6.26 15.37 5.80
N GLY A 48 6.96 14.60 4.96
CA GLY A 48 7.28 14.99 3.58
C GLY A 48 6.02 15.19 2.73
N TYR A 49 5.05 14.28 2.89
CA TYR A 49 3.74 14.39 2.26
C TYR A 49 2.99 15.65 2.68
N ASP A 50 2.92 15.95 3.99
CA ASP A 50 2.21 17.13 4.49
C ASP A 50 2.90 18.44 4.06
N ALA A 51 4.24 18.43 3.96
CA ALA A 51 5.05 19.59 3.61
C ALA A 51 5.21 19.84 2.10
N CYS A 52 4.70 18.95 1.23
CA CYS A 52 5.01 18.97 -0.21
C CYS A 52 6.54 18.90 -0.48
N SER A 53 7.26 18.13 0.32
CA SER A 53 8.71 17.99 0.21
C SER A 53 9.07 16.65 -0.42
N GLY A 54 9.65 16.68 -1.63
CA GLY A 54 10.29 15.50 -2.22
C GLY A 54 11.60 15.11 -1.53
N ASN A 55 12.07 15.91 -0.57
CA ASN A 55 13.35 15.74 0.13
C ASN A 55 13.31 14.68 1.23
N ASP A 56 12.12 14.14 1.55
CA ASP A 56 11.88 13.09 2.55
C ASP A 56 11.55 11.75 1.88
N GLN A 57 12.20 11.48 0.75
CA GLN A 57 12.06 10.26 -0.01
C GLN A 57 12.59 9.05 0.78
N ILE A 58 11.77 7.99 0.88
CA ILE A 58 12.10 6.77 1.64
C ILE A 58 12.44 5.57 0.75
N ALA A 59 12.25 5.68 -0.56
CA ALA A 59 12.60 4.66 -1.55
C ALA A 59 12.85 5.31 -2.91
N SER A 60 13.65 4.69 -3.78
CA SER A 60 13.92 5.20 -5.13
C SER A 60 12.62 5.49 -5.92
N PRO A 61 12.57 6.56 -6.75
CA PRO A 61 11.38 6.87 -7.53
C PRO A 61 11.03 5.75 -8.51
N VAL A 62 9.74 5.52 -8.72
CA VAL A 62 9.24 4.68 -9.81
C VAL A 62 8.84 5.58 -10.97
N ASN A 63 9.62 5.53 -12.05
CA ASN A 63 9.50 6.46 -13.20
C ASN A 63 8.77 5.85 -14.41
N ASN A 64 8.37 4.58 -14.30
CA ASN A 64 7.74 3.81 -15.38
C ASN A 64 6.40 3.27 -14.89
N GLY A 65 5.34 3.58 -15.64
CA GLY A 65 3.99 3.09 -15.40
C GLY A 65 3.51 2.12 -16.50
N PRO A 66 2.52 1.25 -16.20
CA PRO A 66 1.95 1.01 -14.88
C PRO A 66 2.95 0.36 -13.92
N ALA A 67 2.77 0.57 -12.62
CA ALA A 67 3.63 0.04 -11.57
C ALA A 67 2.82 -0.62 -10.46
N ASN A 68 3.30 -1.76 -9.96
CA ASN A 68 2.75 -2.42 -8.77
C ASN A 68 3.76 -2.29 -7.62
N ILE A 69 3.37 -1.58 -6.56
CA ILE A 69 4.21 -1.35 -5.39
C ILE A 69 3.73 -2.25 -4.24
N PRO A 70 4.59 -3.12 -3.68
CA PRO A 70 4.19 -4.02 -2.60
C PRO A 70 3.96 -3.26 -1.28
N LEU A 71 2.87 -3.56 -0.59
CA LEU A 71 2.54 -3.03 0.74
C LEU A 71 2.81 -4.09 1.81
N SER A 72 4.05 -4.12 2.30
CA SER A 72 4.59 -5.22 3.13
C SER A 72 4.27 -5.12 4.63
N SER A 73 3.72 -4.00 5.09
CA SER A 73 3.48 -3.75 6.52
C SER A 73 2.19 -2.95 6.72
N ALA A 74 1.57 -3.12 7.88
CA ALA A 74 0.42 -2.31 8.25
C ALA A 74 0.88 -0.87 8.54
N GLY A 75 0.05 0.11 8.21
CA GLY A 75 0.34 1.52 8.44
C GLY A 75 0.05 2.41 7.24
N GLY A 76 0.41 3.69 7.39
CA GLY A 76 0.22 4.69 6.35
C GLY A 76 1.38 4.69 5.34
N TYR A 77 1.04 4.59 4.06
CA TYR A 77 1.94 4.80 2.93
C TYR A 77 1.56 6.11 2.24
N TYR A 78 2.58 6.91 1.92
CA TYR A 78 2.41 8.25 1.36
C TYR A 78 3.19 8.35 0.07
N TYR A 79 2.50 8.70 -1.01
CA TYR A 79 3.06 8.78 -2.35
C TYR A 79 2.74 10.13 -2.98
N ILE A 80 3.70 10.64 -3.74
CA ILE A 80 3.56 11.90 -4.49
C ILE A 80 4.08 11.71 -5.91
N CYS A 81 3.67 12.61 -6.81
CA CYS A 81 4.42 12.87 -8.04
C CYS A 81 5.36 14.06 -7.82
N SER A 82 6.63 13.90 -8.21
CA SER A 82 7.68 14.91 -8.03
C SER A 82 7.76 15.92 -9.19
N PHE A 83 7.00 15.69 -10.27
CA PHE A 83 6.93 16.62 -11.39
C PHE A 83 6.39 17.98 -10.92
N SER A 84 7.01 19.04 -11.43
CA SER A 84 6.71 20.41 -11.01
C SER A 84 5.22 20.73 -11.12
N GLY A 85 4.62 21.19 -10.01
CA GLY A 85 3.21 21.56 -9.93
C GLY A 85 2.24 20.39 -9.70
N HIS A 86 2.63 19.14 -9.95
CA HIS A 86 1.71 18.00 -9.88
C HIS A 86 1.20 17.72 -8.47
N PHE A 87 2.08 17.78 -7.45
CA PHE A 87 1.65 17.64 -6.06
C PHE A 87 0.58 18.68 -5.68
N TYR A 88 0.81 19.95 -6.02
CA TYR A 88 -0.10 21.05 -5.69
C TYR A 88 -1.41 20.98 -6.50
N ALA A 89 -1.38 20.36 -7.68
CA ALA A 89 -2.55 20.01 -8.47
C ALA A 89 -3.34 18.81 -7.90
N GLY A 90 -2.88 18.20 -6.79
CA GLY A 90 -3.56 17.11 -6.11
C GLY A 90 -3.03 15.72 -6.44
N GLN A 91 -1.93 15.61 -7.19
CA GLN A 91 -1.32 14.32 -7.54
C GLN A 91 -0.49 13.77 -6.38
N LYS A 92 -1.22 13.28 -5.38
CA LYS A 92 -0.72 12.72 -4.13
C LYS A 92 -1.69 11.67 -3.59
N LEU A 93 -1.17 10.64 -2.96
CA LEU A 93 -1.96 9.52 -2.46
C LEU A 93 -1.53 9.12 -1.05
N THR A 94 -2.52 8.82 -0.22
CA THR A 94 -2.34 8.12 1.05
C THR A 94 -3.03 6.77 0.98
N ILE A 95 -2.32 5.70 1.32
CA ILE A 95 -2.88 4.35 1.45
C ILE A 95 -2.73 3.93 2.91
N ASN A 96 -3.81 3.44 3.51
CA ASN A 96 -3.77 2.92 4.88
C ASN A 96 -3.90 1.39 4.84
N VAL A 97 -2.83 0.70 5.23
CA VAL A 97 -2.75 -0.75 5.16
C VAL A 97 -3.13 -1.35 6.51
N GLU A 98 -4.12 -2.24 6.50
CA GLU A 98 -4.52 -2.98 7.69
C GLU A 98 -3.70 -4.26 7.83
N SER A 99 -3.34 -4.62 9.06
CA SER A 99 -2.77 -5.92 9.36
C SER A 99 -3.82 -6.99 9.06
N LEU A 100 -3.43 -8.04 8.33
CA LEU A 100 -4.25 -9.23 8.25
C LEU A 100 -4.45 -9.81 9.65
N PRO A 101 -5.67 -10.25 10.01
CA PRO A 101 -5.86 -10.95 11.27
C PRO A 101 -4.94 -12.18 11.25
N SER A 102 -4.03 -12.26 12.22
CA SER A 102 -3.26 -13.46 12.44
C SER A 102 -4.26 -14.57 12.71
N SER A 103 -4.39 -15.54 11.81
CA SER A 103 -5.05 -16.79 12.17
C SER A 103 -4.14 -17.46 13.20
N SER A 104 -4.28 -17.06 14.46
CA SER A 104 -3.78 -17.80 15.61
C SER A 104 -4.68 -19.04 15.75
N GLY A 105 -4.68 -19.89 14.73
CA GLY A 105 -5.14 -21.25 14.85
C GLY A 105 -4.08 -21.96 15.66
N ASN A 106 -4.44 -22.41 16.86
CA ASN A 106 -3.76 -23.50 17.53
C ASN A 106 -3.58 -24.64 16.51
N ALA A 107 -2.40 -24.77 15.91
CA ALA A 107 -2.07 -25.97 15.17
C ALA A 107 -2.21 -27.14 16.16
N PRO A 108 -3.05 -28.16 15.90
CA PRO A 108 -2.98 -29.36 16.72
C PRO A 108 -1.58 -29.94 16.50
N SER A 109 -0.75 -29.93 17.54
CA SER A 109 0.52 -30.67 17.55
C SER A 109 0.25 -32.09 17.04
N PRO A 110 1.02 -32.63 16.09
CA PRO A 110 0.89 -34.04 15.72
C PRO A 110 1.19 -34.87 16.98
N ARG A 111 0.15 -35.46 17.57
CA ARG A 111 0.32 -36.46 18.63
C ARG A 111 0.99 -37.65 17.98
N LEU A 112 2.28 -37.84 18.27
CA LEU A 112 3.01 -39.06 17.99
C LEU A 112 2.16 -40.24 18.46
N GLY A 113 1.75 -41.09 17.51
CA GLY A 113 0.89 -42.24 17.77
C GLY A 113 1.48 -43.11 18.88
N ALA A 114 0.66 -43.43 19.89
CA ALA A 114 1.02 -44.40 20.90
C ALA A 114 1.21 -45.80 20.24
N PRO A 115 2.19 -46.61 20.68
CA PRO A 115 2.36 -47.96 20.16
C PRO A 115 1.19 -48.87 20.60
N PRO A 116 0.84 -49.90 19.81
CA PRO A 116 -0.21 -50.84 20.18
C PRO A 116 0.19 -51.71 21.38
N PRO A 117 -0.76 -52.17 22.21
CA PRO A 117 -0.46 -53.06 23.33
C PRO A 117 -0.11 -54.48 22.85
N PRO A 118 0.69 -55.25 23.62
CA PRO A 118 0.96 -56.65 23.31
C PRO A 118 -0.26 -57.54 23.60
N SER A 119 -0.55 -58.46 22.69
CA SER A 119 -1.57 -59.51 22.90
C SER A 119 -0.99 -60.68 23.72
N SER A 120 -1.78 -61.18 24.67
CA SER A 120 -1.67 -62.56 25.21
C SER A 120 -2.63 -63.49 24.49
#